data_AF-A0A2E2TYX5-F1
#
_entry.id   AF-A0A2E2TYX5-F1
#
_cell.length_a   1.000
_cell.length_b   1.000
_cell.length_c   1.000
_cell.angle_alpha   90.00
_cell.angle_beta   90.00
_cell.angle_gamma   90.00
#
_symmetry.space_group_name_H-M   'P 1'
#
loop_
_entity.id
_entity.type
_entity.pdbx_description
1 polymer ?
#
loop_
_entity_poly.entity_id
_entity_poly.type
_entity_poly.pdbx_seq_one_letter_code
_entity_poly.pdbx_strand_id
1 'polypeptide(L)'
;MANLPPNDDINPEIIKHLDELQALRSGKIEDETQIIAKVQQIKALLSDEEALATLRLIRWPRGIVCPRCGSSRVRKRDKNDVSESMAEEMHSEFKRFYQCLDCSKTQGRSHFSDFTGLPENMHPIAQWVLCWYVLGFLSPMKAAQLLGLGFDLMLQVHMSKDLELLPIEDRLEAIEQLAFRKKTKTKETATKLQEKEQELRNNEKEIFHNIRSRPTRWK
;
A
#
# COMPACT_ATOMS: atom_id res chain seq x y z
N MET A 1 -7.12 2.24 -20.05
CA MET A 1 -6.66 1.30 -19.01
C MET A 1 -6.51 2.06 -17.70
N ALA A 2 -7.23 1.67 -16.66
CA ALA A 2 -7.32 2.44 -15.43
C ALA A 2 -6.02 2.32 -14.62
N ASN A 3 -5.37 3.45 -14.34
CA ASN A 3 -4.15 3.52 -13.54
C ASN A 3 -4.49 3.10 -12.10
N LEU A 4 -4.04 1.92 -11.69
CA LEU A 4 -4.05 1.50 -10.29
C LEU A 4 -2.96 2.29 -9.56
N PRO A 5 -3.24 2.96 -8.42
CA PRO A 5 -2.24 3.60 -7.61
C PRO A 5 -1.35 2.48 -7.06
N PRO A 6 -0.04 2.60 -7.27
CA PRO A 6 0.88 1.56 -6.89
C PRO A 6 1.06 1.48 -5.38
N ASN A 7 1.37 0.28 -4.88
CA ASN A 7 1.98 0.08 -3.56
C ASN A 7 3.48 0.47 -3.64
N ASP A 8 3.78 1.68 -4.14
CA ASP A 8 5.14 2.10 -4.49
C ASP A 8 6.09 2.21 -3.29
N ASP A 9 5.53 2.22 -2.08
CA ASP A 9 6.18 2.49 -0.81
C ASP A 9 6.27 1.25 0.11
N ILE A 10 6.32 0.02 -0.45
CA ILE A 10 6.60 -1.17 0.36
C ILE A 10 8.10 -1.44 0.30
N ASN A 11 8.77 -1.32 1.45
CA ASN A 11 10.19 -1.59 1.62
C ASN A 11 10.52 -3.04 1.16
N PRO A 12 11.57 -3.27 0.36
CA PRO A 12 11.99 -4.63 -0.04
C PRO A 12 12.20 -5.60 1.12
N GLU A 13 12.67 -5.13 2.28
CA GLU A 13 12.83 -5.95 3.49
C GLU A 13 11.47 -6.49 3.97
N ILE A 14 10.43 -5.65 3.88
CA ILE A 14 9.04 -6.04 4.22
C ILE A 14 8.54 -7.10 3.24
N ILE A 15 8.88 -7.00 1.94
CA ILE A 15 8.52 -8.02 0.94
C ILE A 15 9.12 -9.38 1.32
N LYS A 16 10.37 -9.42 1.76
CA LYS A 16 11.01 -10.65 2.24
C LYS A 16 10.31 -11.21 3.49
N HIS A 17 10.03 -10.37 4.49
CA HIS A 17 9.28 -10.80 5.68
C HIS A 17 7.89 -11.35 5.33
N LEU A 18 7.24 -10.82 4.30
CA LEU A 18 5.93 -11.30 3.84
C LEU A 18 5.99 -12.70 3.21
N ASP A 19 7.07 -13.05 2.53
CA ASP A 19 7.27 -14.41 1.99
C ASP A 19 7.49 -15.41 3.13
N GLU A 20 8.27 -15.04 4.14
CA GLU A 20 8.47 -15.83 5.36
C GLU A 20 7.13 -16.04 6.11
N LEU A 21 6.36 -14.96 6.30
CA LEU A 21 5.07 -14.99 6.98
C LEU A 21 4.05 -15.90 6.29
N GLN A 22 3.99 -15.91 4.96
CA GLN A 22 3.03 -16.78 4.27
C GLN A 22 3.52 -18.24 4.18
N ALA A 23 4.83 -18.50 4.20
CA ALA A 23 5.35 -19.86 4.39
C ALA A 23 4.94 -20.43 5.76
N LEU A 24 4.96 -19.60 6.82
CA LEU A 24 4.48 -19.98 8.15
C LEU A 24 2.98 -20.31 8.13
N ARG A 25 2.20 -19.60 7.30
CA ARG A 25 0.75 -19.82 7.12
C ARG A 25 0.40 -21.15 6.45
N SER A 26 1.17 -21.59 5.45
CA SER A 26 0.81 -22.71 4.56
C SER A 26 1.33 -24.09 4.98
N GLY A 27 1.99 -24.21 6.13
CA GLY A 27 2.57 -25.49 6.59
C GLY A 27 1.63 -26.36 7.43
N LYS A 28 1.71 -27.68 7.28
CA LYS A 28 1.11 -28.64 8.23
C LYS A 28 1.63 -28.38 9.64
N ILE A 29 0.79 -28.67 10.62
CA ILE A 29 1.09 -28.53 12.04
C ILE A 29 0.76 -29.85 12.68
N GLU A 30 1.74 -30.42 13.38
CA GLU A 30 1.65 -31.77 13.92
C GLU A 30 1.52 -31.78 15.46
N ASP A 31 2.01 -30.73 16.15
CA ASP A 31 1.91 -30.62 17.60
C ASP A 31 1.79 -29.17 18.12
N GLU A 32 1.47 -29.02 19.41
CA GLU A 32 1.25 -27.74 20.09
C GLU A 32 2.51 -26.89 20.23
N THR A 33 3.68 -27.51 20.34
CA THR A 33 4.97 -26.79 20.43
C THR A 33 5.29 -26.11 19.10
N GLN A 34 5.02 -26.77 17.98
CA GLN A 34 5.14 -26.18 16.64
C GLN A 34 4.18 -24.99 16.45
N ILE A 35 2.95 -25.08 16.99
CA ILE A 35 1.99 -23.97 16.94
C ILE A 35 2.56 -22.74 17.65
N ILE A 36 3.03 -22.92 18.89
CA ILE A 36 3.55 -21.83 19.72
C ILE A 36 4.77 -21.19 19.04
N ALA A 37 5.70 -22.00 18.53
CA ALA A 37 6.88 -21.53 17.83
C ALA A 37 6.53 -20.72 16.57
N LYS A 38 5.58 -21.20 15.76
CA LYS A 38 5.09 -20.46 14.58
C LYS A 38 4.49 -19.12 14.96
N VAL A 39 3.63 -19.08 15.99
CA VAL A 39 3.01 -17.83 16.46
C VAL A 39 4.06 -16.83 16.96
N GLN A 40 5.09 -17.29 17.67
CA GLN A 40 6.19 -16.43 18.11
C GLN A 40 6.98 -15.85 16.94
N GLN A 41 7.27 -16.67 15.91
CA GLN A 41 7.95 -16.20 14.70
C GLN A 41 7.11 -15.16 13.94
N ILE A 42 5.81 -15.41 13.77
CA ILE A 42 4.90 -14.44 13.15
C ILE A 42 4.89 -13.13 13.92
N LYS A 43 4.81 -13.17 15.27
CA LYS A 43 4.87 -11.96 16.11
C LYS A 43 6.18 -11.20 15.96
N ALA A 44 7.31 -11.89 15.83
CA ALA A 44 8.62 -11.25 15.67
C ALA A 44 8.78 -10.53 14.33
N LEU A 45 8.07 -11.00 13.29
CA LEU A 45 8.09 -10.42 11.94
C LEU A 45 7.01 -9.34 11.72
N LEU A 46 6.01 -9.23 12.61
CA LEU A 46 4.89 -8.28 12.48
C LEU A 46 5.07 -7.05 13.38
N SER A 47 5.85 -6.06 12.93
CA SER A 47 5.70 -4.70 13.47
C SER A 47 4.44 -4.02 12.89
N ASP A 48 4.08 -2.84 13.39
CA ASP A 48 2.96 -2.06 12.85
C ASP A 48 3.16 -1.70 11.38
N GLU A 49 4.40 -1.48 10.94
CA GLU A 49 4.72 -1.21 9.54
C GLU A 49 4.47 -2.44 8.66
N GLU A 50 5.00 -3.60 9.05
CA GLU A 50 4.76 -4.87 8.34
C GLU A 50 3.29 -5.24 8.35
N ALA A 51 2.57 -5.01 9.45
CA ALA A 51 1.15 -5.29 9.55
C ALA A 51 0.33 -4.44 8.57
N LEU A 52 0.62 -3.14 8.48
CA LEU A 52 -0.03 -2.25 7.52
C LEU A 52 0.33 -2.58 6.07
N ALA A 53 1.58 -2.94 5.79
CA ALA A 53 2.00 -3.39 4.47
C ALA A 53 1.31 -4.70 4.07
N THR A 54 1.27 -5.67 4.99
CA THR A 54 0.54 -6.94 4.84
C THR A 54 -0.92 -6.68 4.51
N LEU A 55 -1.59 -5.83 5.29
CA LEU A 55 -3.00 -5.47 5.09
C LEU A 55 -3.24 -4.91 3.68
N ARG A 56 -2.38 -4.01 3.19
CA ARG A 56 -2.51 -3.44 1.85
C ARG A 56 -2.31 -4.46 0.75
N LEU A 57 -1.38 -5.39 0.91
CA LEU A 57 -1.17 -6.45 -0.09
C LEU A 57 -2.31 -7.44 -0.14
N ILE A 58 -2.87 -7.77 1.02
CA ILE A 58 -4.05 -8.63 1.08
C ILE A 58 -5.24 -7.92 0.42
N ARG A 59 -5.52 -6.67 0.79
CA ARG A 59 -6.71 -5.94 0.33
C ARG A 59 -6.61 -5.46 -1.11
N TRP A 60 -5.41 -5.06 -1.53
CA TRP A 60 -5.15 -4.40 -2.80
C TRP A 60 -3.93 -5.00 -3.50
N PRO A 61 -3.96 -6.30 -3.82
CA PRO A 61 -2.81 -7.01 -4.40
C PRO A 61 -2.39 -6.42 -5.75
N ARG A 62 -3.35 -5.90 -6.53
CA ARG A 62 -3.12 -5.27 -7.83
C ARG A 62 -2.98 -3.75 -7.76
N GLY A 63 -2.89 -3.19 -6.56
CA GLY A 63 -2.89 -1.75 -6.33
C GLY A 63 -4.23 -1.23 -5.81
N ILE A 64 -4.19 0.00 -5.31
CA ILE A 64 -5.20 0.53 -4.38
C ILE A 64 -6.50 0.88 -5.12
N VAL A 65 -7.62 0.32 -4.70
CA VAL A 65 -8.93 0.64 -5.27
C VAL A 65 -9.88 1.18 -4.21
N CYS A 66 -10.80 2.04 -4.63
CA CYS A 66 -11.83 2.56 -3.74
C CYS A 66 -12.72 1.41 -3.25
N PRO A 67 -12.83 1.15 -1.93
CA PRO A 67 -13.64 0.04 -1.41
C PRO A 67 -15.15 0.24 -1.65
N ARG A 68 -15.58 1.45 -2.02
CA ARG A 68 -17.00 1.74 -2.29
C ARG A 68 -17.43 1.52 -3.73
N CYS A 69 -16.60 1.91 -4.70
CA CYS A 69 -16.97 1.90 -6.11
C CYS A 69 -16.02 1.07 -6.99
N GLY A 70 -14.98 0.45 -6.40
CA GLY A 70 -13.98 -0.33 -7.13
C GLY A 70 -13.04 0.50 -8.04
N SER A 71 -13.22 1.83 -8.10
CA SER A 71 -12.40 2.66 -8.97
C SER A 71 -10.94 2.66 -8.57
N SER A 72 -10.07 2.52 -9.56
CA SER A 72 -8.62 2.67 -9.41
C SER A 72 -8.17 4.13 -9.44
N ARG A 73 -9.06 5.08 -9.77
CA ARG A 73 -8.73 6.52 -9.81
C ARG A 73 -8.66 7.07 -8.39
N VAL A 74 -7.58 6.74 -7.70
CA VAL A 74 -7.36 7.07 -6.30
C VAL A 74 -6.07 7.88 -6.16
N ARG A 75 -6.13 8.95 -5.35
CA ARG A 75 -4.98 9.76 -4.95
C ARG A 75 -4.62 9.44 -3.50
N LYS A 76 -3.33 9.17 -3.23
CA LYS A 76 -2.79 9.13 -1.87
C LYS A 76 -2.80 10.55 -1.29
N ARG A 77 -3.21 10.70 -0.04
CA ARG A 77 -3.11 11.96 0.70
C ARG A 77 -1.84 11.98 1.53
N ASP A 78 -1.14 13.10 1.48
CA ASP A 78 0.00 13.35 2.34
C ASP A 78 -0.48 13.75 3.74
N LYS A 79 0.39 13.57 4.74
CA LYS A 79 0.12 13.93 6.14
C LYS A 79 -0.28 15.41 6.31
N ASN A 80 0.17 16.28 5.41
CA ASN A 80 -0.15 17.70 5.42
C ASN A 80 -1.50 18.03 4.74
N ASP A 81 -2.10 17.08 4.01
CA ASP A 81 -3.35 17.22 3.24
C ASP A 81 -4.56 16.58 3.96
N VAL A 82 -4.39 16.09 5.18
CA VAL A 82 -5.45 15.53 6.04
C VAL A 82 -5.87 16.55 7.09
N SER A 83 -7.17 16.61 7.41
CA SER A 83 -7.68 17.53 8.44
C SER A 83 -7.13 17.17 9.81
N GLU A 84 -7.15 18.13 10.74
CA GLU A 84 -6.72 17.96 12.14
C GLU A 84 -7.35 16.72 12.79
N SER A 85 -8.65 16.50 12.57
CA SER A 85 -9.36 15.29 13.02
C SER A 85 -8.87 13.98 12.39
N MET A 86 -8.42 13.99 11.13
CA MET A 86 -7.85 12.80 10.48
C MET A 86 -6.39 12.57 10.89
N ALA A 87 -5.68 13.63 11.25
CA ALA A 87 -4.33 13.57 11.79
C ALA A 87 -4.33 13.03 13.24
N GLU A 88 -5.33 13.37 14.06
CA GLU A 88 -5.53 12.80 15.40
C GLU A 88 -5.81 11.29 15.36
N GLU A 89 -6.60 10.81 14.38
CA GLU A 89 -6.83 9.38 14.13
C GLU A 89 -5.59 8.64 13.56
N MET A 90 -4.50 9.35 13.28
CA MET A 90 -3.26 8.79 12.76
C MET A 90 -2.41 8.26 13.93
N HIS A 91 -2.91 7.22 14.60
CA HIS A 91 -2.19 6.54 15.69
C HIS A 91 -0.87 5.86 15.27
N SER A 92 -0.61 5.75 13.97
CA SER A 92 0.61 5.15 13.41
C SER A 92 1.12 5.99 12.24
N GLU A 93 2.43 6.26 12.23
CA GLU A 93 3.08 7.02 11.18
C GLU A 93 2.96 6.39 9.79
N PHE A 94 2.69 5.09 9.76
CA PHE A 94 2.61 4.26 8.56
C PHE A 94 1.19 4.20 7.98
N LYS A 95 0.16 4.64 8.71
CA LYS A 95 -1.24 4.65 8.24
C LYS A 95 -1.39 5.58 7.03
N ARG A 96 -2.09 5.13 5.99
CA ARG A 96 -2.31 5.89 4.76
C ARG A 96 -3.77 6.23 4.56
N PHE A 97 -3.98 7.41 3.99
CA PHE A 97 -5.27 7.93 3.59
C PHE A 97 -5.31 8.15 2.09
N TYR A 98 -6.50 7.97 1.54
CA TYR A 98 -6.74 7.95 0.11
C TYR A 98 -8.01 8.72 -0.21
N GLN A 99 -8.04 9.28 -1.43
CA GLN A 99 -9.22 9.92 -1.99
C GLN A 99 -9.55 9.32 -3.35
N CYS A 100 -10.78 8.82 -3.49
CA CYS A 100 -11.32 8.38 -4.76
C CYS A 100 -11.81 9.58 -5.58
N LEU A 101 -11.27 9.72 -6.79
CA LEU A 101 -11.55 10.82 -7.72
C LEU A 101 -12.85 10.64 -8.51
N ASP A 102 -13.47 9.47 -8.43
CA ASP A 102 -14.80 9.21 -9.01
C ASP A 102 -15.89 9.50 -8.00
N CYS A 103 -15.75 9.00 -6.75
CA CYS A 103 -16.68 9.34 -5.67
C CYS A 103 -16.67 10.85 -5.34
N SER A 104 -15.57 11.55 -5.56
CA SER A 104 -15.50 13.00 -5.33
C SER A 104 -16.39 13.81 -6.28
N LYS A 105 -16.80 13.24 -7.43
CA LYS A 105 -17.65 13.89 -8.42
C LYS A 105 -19.14 13.72 -8.14
N THR A 106 -19.51 12.69 -7.39
CA THR A 106 -20.91 12.24 -7.22
C THR A 106 -21.50 12.61 -5.85
N GLN A 107 -20.90 13.56 -5.12
CA GLN A 107 -21.29 13.99 -3.77
C GLN A 107 -21.32 12.88 -2.69
N GLY A 108 -20.60 11.79 -2.91
CA GLY A 108 -20.41 10.77 -1.89
C GLY A 108 -19.23 11.08 -0.97
N ARG A 109 -19.12 10.34 0.15
CA ARG A 109 -17.85 10.23 0.88
C ARG A 109 -16.80 9.75 -0.14
N SER A 110 -15.72 10.50 -0.34
CA SER A 110 -14.68 10.18 -1.32
C SER A 110 -13.38 9.69 -0.67
N HIS A 111 -13.26 9.87 0.64
CA HIS A 111 -12.09 9.50 1.42
C HIS A 111 -12.20 8.09 1.99
N PHE A 112 -11.06 7.44 2.15
CA PHE A 112 -10.90 6.17 2.85
C PHE A 112 -9.45 6.03 3.33
N SER A 113 -9.20 5.04 4.18
CA SER A 113 -7.90 4.70 4.76
C SER A 113 -7.65 3.20 4.61
N ASP A 114 -6.47 2.73 5.00
CA ASP A 114 -6.18 1.29 5.07
C ASP A 114 -7.21 0.53 5.95
N PHE A 115 -7.81 1.21 6.93
CA PHE A 115 -8.78 0.62 7.87
C PHE A 115 -10.24 0.75 7.42
N THR A 116 -10.53 1.42 6.31
CA THR A 116 -11.93 1.61 5.88
C THR A 116 -12.60 0.26 5.60
N GLY A 117 -13.73 0.01 6.28
CA GLY A 117 -14.47 -1.25 6.18
C GLY A 117 -13.89 -2.39 7.02
N LEU A 118 -12.84 -2.13 7.82
CA LEU A 118 -12.48 -3.02 8.91
C LEU A 118 -13.41 -2.75 10.13
N PRO A 119 -13.67 -3.76 10.97
CA PRO A 119 -14.36 -3.59 12.25
C PRO A 119 -13.85 -2.38 13.06
N GLU A 120 -14.76 -1.61 13.67
CA GLU A 120 -14.41 -0.41 14.44
C GLU A 120 -13.64 -0.72 15.74
N ASN A 121 -13.87 -1.90 16.32
CA ASN A 121 -13.20 -2.37 17.54
C ASN A 121 -11.92 -3.18 17.23
N MET A 122 -11.12 -2.70 16.28
CA MET A 122 -9.85 -3.32 15.97
C MET A 122 -8.90 -3.18 17.16
N HIS A 123 -8.42 -4.32 17.65
CA HIS A 123 -7.15 -4.39 18.37
C HIS A 123 -6.02 -3.82 17.48
N PRO A 124 -4.82 -3.53 18.02
CA PRO A 124 -3.70 -3.02 17.23
C PRO A 124 -3.55 -3.79 15.90
N ILE A 125 -3.30 -3.10 14.79
CA ILE A 125 -3.34 -3.71 13.46
C ILE A 125 -2.45 -4.96 13.34
N ALA A 126 -1.30 -4.95 14.02
CA ALA A 126 -0.42 -6.11 14.15
C ALA A 126 -1.12 -7.34 14.76
N GLN A 127 -1.94 -7.13 15.79
CA GLN A 127 -2.72 -8.20 16.41
C GLN A 127 -3.79 -8.74 15.45
N TRP A 128 -4.45 -7.88 14.69
CA TRP A 128 -5.46 -8.32 13.73
C TRP A 128 -4.84 -9.11 12.57
N VAL A 129 -3.70 -8.64 12.03
CA VAL A 129 -2.94 -9.36 10.99
C VAL A 129 -2.39 -10.67 11.53
N LEU A 130 -1.92 -10.70 12.79
CA LEU A 130 -1.54 -11.94 13.46
C LEU A 130 -2.71 -12.93 13.51
N CYS A 131 -3.91 -12.49 13.93
CA CYS A 131 -5.10 -13.35 13.95
C CYS A 131 -5.36 -13.95 12.57
N TRP A 132 -5.24 -13.13 11.53
CA TRP A 132 -5.43 -13.56 10.14
C TRP A 132 -4.41 -14.63 9.70
N TYR A 133 -3.13 -14.51 10.09
CA TYR A 133 -2.12 -15.55 9.83
C TYR A 133 -2.41 -16.84 10.60
N VAL A 134 -2.74 -16.74 11.88
CA VAL A 134 -3.03 -17.89 12.75
C VAL A 134 -4.25 -18.66 12.26
N LEU A 135 -5.27 -17.97 11.76
CA LEU A 135 -6.44 -18.57 11.14
C LEU A 135 -6.14 -19.35 9.85
N GLY A 136 -4.96 -19.17 9.24
CA GLY A 136 -4.52 -19.96 8.11
C GLY A 136 -4.21 -21.42 8.47
N PHE A 137 -3.96 -21.71 9.75
CA PHE A 137 -3.60 -23.05 10.22
C PHE A 137 -4.30 -23.49 11.51
N LEU A 138 -5.09 -22.61 12.16
CA LEU A 138 -5.96 -22.95 13.29
C LEU A 138 -7.42 -22.58 13.02
N SER A 139 -8.33 -23.35 13.61
CA SER A 139 -9.74 -22.95 13.72
C SER A 139 -9.89 -21.67 14.56
N PRO A 140 -10.93 -20.84 14.35
CA PRO A 140 -11.17 -19.63 15.14
C PRO A 140 -11.19 -19.85 16.66
N MET A 141 -11.74 -20.97 17.12
CA MET A 141 -11.80 -21.31 18.55
C MET A 141 -10.40 -21.55 19.16
N LYS A 142 -9.58 -22.39 18.51
CA LYS A 142 -8.19 -22.65 18.94
C LYS A 142 -7.33 -21.39 18.89
N ALA A 143 -7.51 -20.57 17.85
CA ALA A 143 -6.79 -19.31 17.71
C ALA A 143 -7.15 -18.31 18.83
N ALA A 144 -8.44 -18.19 19.16
CA ALA A 144 -8.92 -17.37 20.27
C ALA A 144 -8.26 -17.79 21.59
N GLN A 145 -8.29 -19.09 21.88
CA GLN A 145 -7.68 -19.66 23.10
C GLN A 145 -6.18 -19.40 23.16
N LEU A 146 -5.45 -19.68 22.08
CA LEU A 146 -4.00 -19.53 22.02
C LEU A 146 -3.55 -18.06 22.18
N LEU A 147 -4.29 -17.13 21.58
CA LEU A 147 -3.96 -15.71 21.59
C LEU A 147 -4.52 -14.97 22.82
N GLY A 148 -5.38 -15.62 23.61
CA GLY A 148 -6.09 -15.00 24.73
C GLY A 148 -7.09 -13.94 24.29
N LEU A 149 -7.73 -14.14 23.14
CA LEU A 149 -8.64 -13.16 22.51
C LEU A 149 -10.08 -13.66 22.49
N GLY A 150 -11.02 -12.71 22.37
CA GLY A 150 -12.44 -13.04 22.25
C GLY A 150 -12.75 -13.79 20.95
N PHE A 151 -13.63 -14.78 21.04
CA PHE A 151 -14.05 -15.58 19.88
C PHE A 151 -14.72 -14.72 18.78
N ASP A 152 -15.50 -13.71 19.18
CA ASP A 152 -16.15 -12.79 18.24
C ASP A 152 -15.15 -12.04 17.36
N LEU A 153 -14.00 -11.64 17.91
CA LEU A 153 -12.93 -11.04 17.13
C LEU A 153 -12.38 -12.03 16.10
N MET A 154 -12.13 -13.28 16.51
CA MET A 154 -11.63 -14.31 15.60
C MET A 154 -12.63 -14.61 14.48
N LEU A 155 -13.93 -14.62 14.78
CA LEU A 155 -14.98 -14.75 13.78
C LEU A 155 -15.02 -13.55 12.85
N GLN A 156 -14.91 -12.33 13.35
CA GLN A 156 -14.86 -11.13 12.51
C GLN A 156 -13.66 -11.15 11.54
N VAL A 157 -12.48 -11.57 12.02
CA VAL A 157 -11.28 -11.73 11.16
C VAL A 157 -11.52 -12.83 10.12
N HIS A 158 -12.05 -13.98 10.54
CA HIS A 158 -12.35 -15.12 9.66
C HIS A 158 -13.39 -14.78 8.58
N MET A 159 -14.42 -14.02 8.94
CA MET A 159 -15.53 -13.64 8.06
C MET A 159 -15.24 -12.41 7.20
N SER A 160 -14.08 -11.76 7.39
CA SER A 160 -13.65 -10.67 6.53
C SER A 160 -13.28 -11.25 5.15
N LYS A 161 -14.30 -11.33 4.27
CA LYS A 161 -14.26 -11.94 2.92
C LYS A 161 -13.21 -11.35 1.99
N ASP A 162 -12.63 -10.21 2.36
CA ASP A 162 -11.68 -9.43 1.56
C ASP A 162 -10.22 -9.87 1.74
N LEU A 163 -9.93 -10.97 2.44
CA LEU A 163 -8.58 -11.30 2.90
C LEU A 163 -8.00 -12.64 2.44
N GLU A 164 -8.50 -13.25 1.38
CA GLU A 164 -7.76 -14.36 0.78
C GLU A 164 -6.51 -13.81 0.09
N LEU A 165 -5.32 -14.32 0.48
CA LEU A 165 -4.11 -14.05 -0.29
C LEU A 165 -4.32 -14.60 -1.69
N LEU A 166 -4.17 -13.73 -2.70
CA LEU A 166 -3.99 -14.23 -4.05
C LEU A 166 -2.78 -15.19 -4.10
N PRO A 167 -2.81 -16.20 -4.98
CA PRO A 167 -1.67 -17.08 -5.22
C PRO A 167 -0.36 -16.29 -5.42
N ILE A 168 0.78 -16.90 -5.10
CA ILE A 168 2.10 -16.24 -5.19
C ILE A 168 2.37 -15.72 -6.61
N GLU A 169 1.83 -16.40 -7.63
CA GLU A 169 1.97 -16.02 -9.03
C GLU A 169 1.35 -14.65 -9.33
N ASP A 170 0.15 -14.37 -8.79
CA ASP A 170 -0.52 -13.07 -8.93
C ASP A 170 0.27 -11.93 -8.25
N ARG A 171 1.08 -12.25 -7.23
CA ARG A 171 1.89 -11.28 -6.47
C ARG A 171 3.21 -10.97 -7.15
N LEU A 172 3.88 -11.98 -7.71
CA LEU A 172 5.06 -11.79 -8.53
C LEU A 172 4.72 -11.00 -9.80
N GLU A 173 3.61 -11.32 -10.45
CA GLU A 173 3.14 -10.56 -11.61
C GLU A 173 2.82 -9.11 -11.23
N ALA A 174 2.17 -8.88 -10.09
CA ALA A 174 1.93 -7.52 -9.59
C ALA A 174 3.25 -6.77 -9.31
N ILE A 175 4.24 -7.42 -8.69
CA ILE A 175 5.57 -6.84 -8.43
C ILE A 175 6.31 -6.52 -9.72
N GLU A 176 6.31 -7.42 -10.71
CA GLU A 176 6.93 -7.22 -12.01
C GLU A 176 6.25 -6.08 -12.79
N GLN A 177 4.91 -6.04 -12.79
CA GLN A 177 4.16 -4.94 -13.39
C GLN A 177 4.47 -3.59 -12.71
N LEU A 178 4.63 -3.58 -11.38
CA LEU A 178 5.04 -2.39 -10.63
C LEU A 178 6.48 -1.96 -11.00
N ALA A 179 7.43 -2.90 -11.08
CA ALA A 179 8.82 -2.65 -11.44
C ALA A 179 8.95 -2.12 -12.87
N PHE A 180 8.22 -2.72 -13.83
CA PHE A 180 8.15 -2.24 -15.20
C PHE A 180 7.59 -0.82 -15.28
N ARG A 181 6.51 -0.54 -14.54
CA ARG A 181 5.88 0.79 -14.51
C ARG A 181 6.77 1.86 -13.89
N LYS A 182 7.50 1.55 -12.81
CA LYS A 182 8.52 2.44 -12.22
C LYS A 182 9.57 2.79 -13.28
N LYS A 183 10.08 1.78 -14.01
CA LYS A 183 11.06 1.98 -15.09
C LYS A 183 10.53 2.88 -16.22
N THR A 184 9.26 2.73 -16.62
CA THR A 184 8.63 3.62 -17.62
C THR A 184 8.42 5.04 -17.09
N LYS A 185 7.97 5.22 -15.83
CA LYS A 185 7.83 6.56 -15.22
C LYS A 185 9.18 7.27 -15.14
N THR A 186 10.25 6.58 -14.75
CA THR A 186 11.60 7.16 -14.70
C THR A 186 12.06 7.58 -16.10
N LYS A 187 11.81 6.76 -17.12
CA LYS A 187 12.10 7.12 -18.52
C LYS A 187 11.31 8.34 -18.98
N GLU A 188 9.99 8.38 -18.77
CA GLU A 188 9.16 9.54 -19.13
C GLU A 188 9.61 10.83 -18.42
N THR A 189 9.99 10.72 -17.15
CA THR A 189 10.49 11.87 -16.38
C THR A 189 11.84 12.36 -16.91
N ALA A 190 12.74 11.43 -17.27
CA ALA A 190 14.01 11.77 -17.90
C ALA A 190 13.82 12.41 -19.29
N THR A 191 12.89 11.91 -20.11
CA THR A 191 12.57 12.49 -21.42
C THR A 191 12.05 13.93 -21.29
N LYS A 192 11.11 14.17 -20.36
CA LYS A 192 10.59 15.53 -20.10
C LYS A 192 11.67 16.50 -19.60
N LEU A 193 12.62 16.02 -18.79
CA LEU A 193 13.75 16.83 -18.35
C LEU A 193 14.65 17.20 -19.54
N GLN A 194 14.90 16.24 -20.43
CA GLN A 194 15.73 16.42 -21.61
C GLN A 194 15.09 17.37 -22.65
N GLU A 195 13.77 17.29 -22.84
CA GLU A 195 13.00 18.22 -23.67
C GLU A 195 13.08 19.65 -23.12
N LYS A 196 12.89 19.82 -21.80
CA LYS A 196 12.99 21.12 -21.13
C LYS A 196 14.39 21.73 -21.22
N GLU A 197 15.43 20.91 -21.11
CA GLU A 197 16.81 21.37 -21.34
C GLU A 197 17.06 21.77 -22.79
N GLN A 198 16.47 21.05 -23.76
CA GLN A 198 16.60 21.38 -25.17
C GLN A 198 15.91 22.71 -25.50
N GLU A 199 14.73 22.96 -24.92
CA GLU A 199 14.03 24.25 -25.02
C GLU A 199 14.85 25.40 -24.43
N LEU A 200 15.45 25.21 -23.25
CA LEU A 200 16.32 26.21 -22.63
C LEU A 200 17.52 26.54 -23.54
N ARG A 201 18.18 25.52 -24.09
CA ARG A 201 19.30 25.71 -25.04
C ARG A 201 18.88 26.43 -26.32
N ASN A 202 17.68 26.16 -26.83
CA ASN A 202 17.17 26.84 -28.02
C ASN A 202 16.84 28.30 -27.72
N ASN A 203 16.20 28.58 -26.57
CA ASN A 203 15.93 29.94 -26.10
C ASN A 203 17.23 30.74 -25.89
N GLU A 204 18.28 30.14 -25.32
CA GLU A 204 19.59 30.79 -25.20
C GLU A 204 20.17 31.16 -26.57
N LYS A 205 20.11 30.26 -27.56
CA LYS A 205 20.57 30.55 -28.93
C LYS A 205 19.80 31.68 -29.58
N GLU A 206 18.49 31.75 -29.38
CA GLU A 206 17.66 32.86 -29.87
C GLU A 206 18.01 34.19 -29.20
N ILE A 207 18.26 34.17 -27.88
CA ILE A 207 18.72 35.35 -27.14
C ILE A 207 20.08 35.83 -27.68
N PHE A 208 21.05 34.92 -27.87
CA PHE A 208 22.36 35.25 -28.44
C PHE A 208 22.25 35.77 -29.87
N HIS A 209 21.38 35.20 -30.70
CA HIS A 209 21.12 35.69 -32.04
C HIS A 209 20.54 37.10 -32.00
N ASN A 210 19.52 37.36 -31.18
CA ASN A 210 18.91 38.67 -31.02
C ASN A 210 19.86 39.74 -30.47
N ILE A 211 20.80 39.38 -29.59
CA ILE A 211 21.84 40.30 -29.10
C ILE A 211 22.82 40.66 -30.23
N ARG A 212 23.22 39.68 -31.06
CA ARG A 212 24.18 39.88 -32.15
C ARG A 212 23.57 40.64 -33.35
N SER A 213 22.27 40.54 -33.53
CA SER A 213 21.50 41.23 -34.58
C SER A 213 21.09 42.66 -34.22
N ARG A 214 21.37 43.13 -32.99
CA ARG A 214 21.10 44.52 -32.60
C ARG A 214 22.14 45.44 -33.24
N PRO A 215 21.74 46.43 -34.04
CA PRO A 215 22.68 47.37 -34.63
C PRO A 215 23.32 48.22 -33.54
N THR A 216 24.66 48.23 -33.50
CA THR A 216 25.44 49.11 -32.64
C THR A 216 25.23 50.56 -33.08
N ARG A 217 24.28 51.23 -32.42
CA ARG A 217 24.04 52.66 -32.62
C ARG A 217 25.05 53.44 -31.77
N TRP A 218 26.24 53.65 -32.31
CA TRP A 218 27.16 54.67 -31.79
C TRP A 218 26.79 56.01 -32.45
N LYS A 219 26.46 56.99 -31.61
CA LYS A 219 26.38 58.41 -31.97
C LYS A 219 27.72 59.07 -31.64
#